data_AF-A0A8J8CI74-F1
#
_entry.id   AF-A0A8J8CI74-F1
#
_cell.length_a   1.000
_cell.length_b   1.000
_cell.length_c   1.000
_cell.angle_alpha   90.00
_cell.angle_beta   90.00
_cell.angle_gamma   90.00
#
_symmetry.space_group_name_H-M   'P 1'
#
loop_
_entity.id
_entity.type
_entity.pdbx_description
1 polymer ?
#
loop_
_entity_poly.entity_id
_entity_poly.type
_entity_poly.pdbx_seq_one_letter_code
_entity_poly.pdbx_strand_id
1 'polypeptide(L)'
;MPNPTLFVCKSCHHSSEDRPKDQPTDGDRLLKQLNTLTTEQPNKFEIQPVGCLWTCDKPCAVAFSAPHKPTYLFTNLPTDEPAAALLQFGKLYLDRTTGDIPWKQFPEVLQSASIAKIPTVGG
;
A
#
# COMPACT_ATOMS: atom_id res chain seq x y z
N MET A 1 17.10 -7.28 -11.01
CA MET A 1 15.66 -7.19 -11.34
C MET A 1 15.00 -6.42 -10.20
N PRO A 2 14.03 -5.53 -10.44
CA PRO A 2 13.45 -4.76 -9.34
C PRO A 2 12.80 -5.71 -8.34
N ASN A 3 13.05 -5.48 -7.05
CA ASN A 3 12.46 -6.27 -5.98
C ASN A 3 10.94 -6.00 -5.94
N PRO A 4 10.14 -6.92 -5.37
CA PRO A 4 8.78 -6.59 -5.01
C PRO A 4 8.75 -5.36 -4.08
N THR A 5 7.88 -4.40 -4.33
CA THR A 5 7.90 -3.11 -3.63
C THR A 5 6.49 -2.59 -3.34
N LEU A 6 6.27 -2.22 -2.07
CA LEU A 6 5.12 -1.45 -1.60
C LEU A 6 5.46 0.03 -1.68
N PHE A 7 4.94 0.69 -2.71
CA PHE A 7 5.05 2.13 -2.89
C PHE A 7 3.99 2.83 -2.04
N VAL A 8 4.42 3.79 -1.22
CA VAL A 8 3.52 4.59 -0.38
C VAL A 8 3.56 6.03 -0.82
N CYS A 9 2.38 6.60 -1.15
CA CYS A 9 2.25 8.02 -1.45
C CYS A 9 2.52 8.83 -0.18
N LYS A 10 3.74 9.37 -0.05
CA LYS A 10 4.15 10.10 1.16
C LYS A 10 3.46 11.45 1.35
N SER A 11 2.78 11.95 0.32
CA SER A 11 2.05 13.22 0.37
C SER A 11 0.54 13.03 0.58
N CYS A 12 0.05 11.79 0.72
CA CYS A 12 -1.36 11.51 0.95
C CYS A 12 -1.84 12.13 2.27
N HIS A 13 -3.05 12.67 2.25
CA HIS A 13 -3.73 13.22 3.41
C HIS A 13 -5.23 13.13 3.19
N HIS A 14 -5.98 12.78 4.23
CA HIS A 14 -7.43 12.98 4.25
C HIS A 14 -7.70 14.47 4.18
N SER A 15 -8.71 14.87 3.38
CA SER A 15 -9.07 16.26 3.16
C SER A 15 -9.62 16.88 4.45
N SER A 16 -8.74 17.33 5.33
CA SER A 16 -9.05 18.43 6.23
C SER A 16 -8.41 19.66 5.61
N GLU A 17 -9.22 20.63 5.18
CA GLU A 17 -8.74 21.88 4.58
C GLU A 17 -7.78 22.65 5.53
N ASP A 18 -7.79 22.33 6.82
CA ASP A 18 -6.90 22.89 7.84
C ASP A 18 -5.97 21.83 8.44
N ARG A 19 -4.86 21.53 7.76
CA ARG A 19 -3.75 20.82 8.40
C ARG A 19 -2.65 21.79 8.83
N PRO A 20 -2.25 21.80 10.12
CA PRO A 20 -1.08 22.53 10.56
C PRO A 20 0.18 22.04 9.82
N LYS A 21 1.00 22.98 9.35
CA LYS A 21 2.22 22.69 8.56
C LYS A 21 3.20 21.74 9.26
N ASP A 22 3.14 21.68 10.58
CA ASP A 22 4.07 20.91 11.41
C ASP A 22 3.62 19.47 11.68
N GLN A 23 2.41 19.07 11.28
CA GLN A 23 1.97 17.68 11.43
C GLN A 23 2.48 16.82 10.25
N PRO A 24 2.83 15.54 10.45
CA PRO A 24 3.17 14.62 9.37
C PRO A 24 1.93 14.28 8.52
N THR A 25 2.14 13.90 7.26
CA THR A 25 1.04 13.51 6.37
C THR A 25 0.50 12.15 6.76
N ASP A 26 -0.72 11.82 6.33
CA ASP A 26 -1.24 10.47 6.59
C ASP A 26 -0.40 9.42 5.86
N GLY A 27 0.14 9.75 4.69
CA GLY A 27 1.15 8.94 4.00
C GLY A 27 2.44 8.75 4.80
N ASP A 28 2.97 9.81 5.42
CA ASP A 28 4.16 9.73 6.29
C ASP A 28 3.89 8.94 7.57
N ARG A 29 2.69 9.10 8.15
CA ARG A 29 2.24 8.31 9.30
C ARG A 29 2.19 6.82 8.94
N LEU A 30 1.61 6.48 7.80
CA LEU A 30 1.55 5.10 7.29
C LEU A 30 2.95 4.53 7.02
N LEU A 31 3.84 5.31 6.38
CA LEU A 31 5.23 4.91 6.18
C LEU A 31 5.94 4.60 7.49
N LYS A 32 5.77 5.45 8.50
CA LYS A 32 6.36 5.24 9.83
C LYS A 32 5.84 3.94 10.46
N GLN A 33 4.53 3.70 10.42
CA GLN A 33 3.92 2.47 10.95
C GLN A 33 4.45 1.22 10.25
N LEU A 34 4.52 1.23 8.92
CA LEU A 34 5.07 0.12 8.13
C LEU A 34 6.55 -0.15 8.49
N ASN A 35 7.37 0.90 8.59
CA ASN A 35 8.78 0.75 8.97
C ASN A 35 8.97 0.21 10.39
N THR A 36 8.15 0.66 11.35
CA THR A 36 8.17 0.13 12.72
C THR A 36 7.84 -1.36 12.74
N LEU A 37 6.72 -1.77 12.13
CA LEU A 37 6.31 -3.18 12.12
C LEU A 37 7.33 -4.10 11.42
N THR A 38 8.00 -3.60 10.38
CA THR A 38 8.97 -4.39 9.62
C THR A 38 10.35 -4.47 10.26
N THR A 39 10.65 -3.56 11.19
CA THR A 39 11.82 -3.69 12.07
C THR A 39 11.65 -4.87 13.03
N GLU A 40 10.42 -5.08 13.53
CA GLU A 40 10.08 -6.20 14.42
C GLU A 40 9.93 -7.52 13.66
N GLN A 41 9.38 -7.46 12.45
CA GLN A 41 9.15 -8.62 11.59
C GLN A 41 9.55 -8.31 10.14
N PRO A 42 10.78 -8.67 9.74
CA PRO A 42 11.24 -8.46 8.38
C PRO A 42 10.31 -9.08 7.35
N ASN A 43 10.03 -8.35 6.28
CA ASN A 43 9.25 -8.83 5.15
C ASN A 43 10.16 -9.05 3.92
N LYS A 44 9.65 -9.71 2.88
CA LYS A 44 10.42 -10.08 1.67
C LYS A 44 10.30 -9.08 0.53
N PHE A 45 9.80 -7.88 0.78
CA PHE A 45 9.61 -6.81 -0.18
C PHE A 45 10.14 -5.47 0.36
N GLU A 46 10.29 -4.50 -0.51
CA GLU A 46 10.74 -3.16 -0.13
C GLU A 46 9.54 -2.27 0.20
N ILE A 47 9.69 -1.38 1.18
CA ILE A 47 8.75 -0.28 1.39
C ILE A 47 9.41 0.98 0.86
N GLN A 48 8.82 1.59 -0.15
CA GLN A 48 9.41 2.75 -0.82
C GLN A 48 8.46 3.96 -0.77
N PRO A 49 8.90 5.10 -0.21
CA PRO A 49 8.13 6.34 -0.33
C PRO A 49 8.17 6.85 -1.77
N VAL A 50 7.02 7.27 -2.28
CA VAL A 50 6.88 7.91 -3.60
C VAL A 50 6.12 9.23 -3.48
N GLY A 51 6.14 10.01 -4.57
CA GLY A 51 5.32 11.21 -4.70
C GLY A 51 3.82 10.89 -4.84
N CYS A 52 3.06 11.90 -5.25
CA CYS A 52 1.62 11.80 -5.43
C CYS A 52 1.23 10.70 -6.44
N LEU A 53 0.29 9.84 -6.04
CA LEU A 53 -0.33 8.82 -6.90
C LEU A 53 -1.66 9.28 -7.50
N TRP A 54 -1.96 10.59 -7.48
CA TRP A 54 -3.15 11.21 -8.08
C TRP A 54 -4.49 10.65 -7.62
N THR A 55 -4.56 10.30 -6.33
CA THR A 55 -5.73 9.65 -5.68
C THR A 55 -6.12 10.42 -4.41
N CYS A 56 -5.91 11.73 -4.41
CA CYS A 56 -6.11 12.60 -3.25
C CYS A 56 -7.59 12.69 -2.81
N ASP A 57 -8.54 12.41 -3.72
CA ASP A 57 -9.97 12.29 -3.41
C ASP A 57 -10.30 11.00 -2.63
N LYS A 58 -9.38 10.03 -2.61
CA LYS A 58 -9.48 8.74 -1.91
C LYS A 58 -8.18 8.41 -1.16
N PRO A 59 -7.80 9.18 -0.15
CA PRO A 59 -6.60 8.92 0.65
C PRO A 59 -6.85 7.81 1.69
N CYS A 60 -5.84 7.14 2.25
CA CYS A 60 -4.45 7.07 1.77
C CYS A 60 -4.30 6.08 0.60
N ALA A 61 -3.21 6.22 -0.15
CA ALA A 61 -2.93 5.40 -1.32
C ALA A 61 -1.57 4.71 -1.28
N VAL A 62 -1.56 3.45 -1.71
CA VAL A 62 -0.36 2.62 -1.87
C VAL A 62 -0.47 1.76 -3.13
N ALA A 63 0.66 1.44 -3.74
CA ALA A 63 0.72 0.50 -4.86
C ALA A 63 1.68 -0.64 -4.53
N PHE A 64 1.25 -1.88 -4.71
CA PHE A 64 2.11 -3.05 -4.58
C PHE A 64 2.41 -3.65 -5.94
N SER A 65 3.70 -3.75 -6.29
CA SER A 65 4.17 -4.17 -7.60
C SER A 65 5.34 -5.13 -7.48
N ALA A 66 5.45 -6.06 -8.43
CA ALA A 66 6.58 -6.95 -8.58
C ALA A 66 6.75 -7.35 -10.05
N PRO A 67 7.96 -7.78 -10.46
CA PRO A 67 8.17 -8.32 -11.80
C PRO A 67 7.17 -9.43 -12.13
N HIS A 68 6.62 -9.39 -13.35
CA HIS A 68 5.71 -10.40 -13.89
C HIS A 68 4.40 -10.63 -13.09
N LYS A 69 4.05 -9.72 -12.18
CA LYS A 69 2.82 -9.78 -11.38
C LYS A 69 2.01 -8.49 -11.55
N PRO A 70 0.67 -8.55 -11.45
CA PRO A 70 -0.17 -7.36 -11.54
C PRO A 70 0.19 -6.37 -10.42
N THR A 71 0.02 -5.08 -10.70
CA THR A 71 0.12 -4.05 -9.67
C THR A 71 -1.22 -3.89 -8.99
N TYR A 72 -1.26 -3.91 -7.66
CA TYR A 72 -2.45 -3.58 -6.88
C TYR A 72 -2.32 -2.16 -6.36
N LEU A 73 -3.19 -1.27 -6.81
CA LEU A 73 -3.35 0.07 -6.27
C LEU A 73 -4.50 0.06 -5.28
N PHE A 74 -4.20 0.33 -4.01
CA PHE A 74 -5.20 0.58 -2.97
C PHE A 74 -5.34 2.08 -2.75
N THR A 75 -6.58 2.53 -2.63
CA THR A 75 -6.96 3.91 -2.28
C THR A 75 -8.10 3.86 -1.27
N ASN A 76 -8.42 4.98 -0.65
CA ASN A 76 -9.39 5.04 0.44
C ASN A 76 -9.06 4.03 1.54
N LEU A 77 -7.76 3.93 1.88
CA LEU A 77 -7.32 3.01 2.93
C LEU A 77 -8.01 3.36 4.26
N PRO A 78 -8.56 2.37 4.99
CA PRO A 78 -9.14 2.62 6.29
C PRO A 78 -8.09 3.13 7.27
N THR A 79 -8.55 3.88 8.26
CA THR A 79 -7.69 4.44 9.32
C THR A 79 -7.33 3.39 10.39
N ASP A 80 -8.11 2.32 10.49
CA ASP A 80 -7.89 1.25 11.46
C ASP A 80 -6.88 0.22 10.91
N GLU A 81 -5.70 0.20 11.51
CA GLU A 81 -4.58 -0.71 11.24
C GLU A 81 -4.23 -1.02 9.76
N PRO A 82 -4.19 -0.03 8.84
CA PRO A 82 -3.89 -0.29 7.43
C PRO A 82 -2.50 -0.91 7.22
N ALA A 83 -1.51 -0.57 8.07
CA ALA A 83 -0.14 -1.03 7.93
C ALA A 83 -0.02 -2.56 8.09
N ALA A 84 -0.60 -3.14 9.14
CA ALA A 84 -0.53 -4.59 9.39
C ALA A 84 -1.22 -5.37 8.26
N ALA A 85 -2.38 -4.89 7.82
CA ALA A 85 -3.14 -5.48 6.73
C ALA A 85 -2.37 -5.42 5.40
N LEU A 86 -1.71 -4.31 5.08
CA LEU A 86 -0.85 -4.19 3.89
C LEU A 86 0.34 -5.15 3.93
N LEU A 87 0.97 -5.34 5.10
CA LEU A 87 2.05 -6.32 5.25
C LEU A 87 1.56 -7.77 5.06
N GLN A 88 0.37 -8.09 5.57
CA GLN A 88 -0.27 -9.39 5.37
C GLN A 88 -0.61 -9.63 3.89
N PHE A 89 -1.22 -8.64 3.23
CA PHE A 89 -1.47 -8.68 1.78
C PHE A 89 -0.16 -8.89 1.02
N GLY A 90 0.90 -8.20 1.46
CA GLY A 90 2.22 -8.30 0.88
C GLY A 90 2.75 -9.73 0.83
N LYS A 91 2.62 -10.46 1.95
CA LYS A 91 2.99 -11.88 2.07
C LYS A 91 2.17 -12.74 1.10
N LEU A 92 0.85 -12.59 1.09
CA LEU A 92 -0.05 -13.34 0.19
C LEU A 92 0.31 -13.15 -1.29
N TYR A 93 0.62 -11.92 -1.68
CA TYR A 93 0.98 -11.59 -3.05
C TYR A 93 2.30 -12.22 -3.49
N LEU A 94 3.28 -12.27 -2.57
CA LEU A 94 4.57 -12.91 -2.84
C LEU A 94 4.44 -14.43 -2.96
N ASP A 95 3.64 -15.06 -2.10
CA ASP A 95 3.44 -16.52 -2.08
C ASP A 95 2.73 -17.05 -3.35
N ARG A 96 2.04 -16.17 -4.10
CA ARG A 96 1.35 -16.49 -5.35
C ARG A 96 2.26 -16.28 -6.55
N THR A 97 2.57 -17.30 -7.33
CA THR A 97 3.39 -17.16 -8.56
C THR A 97 2.85 -16.09 -9.52
N THR A 98 1.54 -16.04 -9.73
CA THR A 98 0.89 -15.06 -10.62
C THR A 98 0.62 -13.70 -9.96
N GLY A 99 0.73 -13.59 -8.63
CA GLY A 99 0.27 -12.42 -7.87
C GLY A 99 -1.25 -12.30 -7.78
N ASP A 100 -2.01 -13.25 -8.29
CA ASP A 100 -3.48 -13.21 -8.21
C ASP A 100 -3.98 -13.67 -6.85
N ILE A 101 -4.69 -12.78 -6.17
CA ILE A 101 -5.28 -13.06 -4.86
C ILE A 101 -6.81 -13.03 -5.04
N PRO A 102 -7.53 -14.11 -4.68
CA PRO A 102 -8.98 -14.08 -4.63
C PRO A 102 -9.45 -13.05 -3.60
N TRP A 103 -10.47 -12.25 -3.93
CA TRP A 103 -11.01 -11.21 -3.05
C TRP A 103 -11.28 -11.69 -1.61
N LYS A 104 -11.84 -12.90 -1.45
CA LYS A 104 -12.15 -13.52 -0.14
C LYS A 104 -10.92 -13.77 0.75
N GLN A 105 -9.71 -13.73 0.19
CA GLN A 105 -8.46 -13.93 0.92
C GLN A 105 -7.77 -12.62 1.28
N PHE A 106 -8.33 -11.48 0.88
CA PHE A 106 -7.81 -10.19 1.28
C PHE A 106 -7.95 -10.04 2.79
N PRO A 107 -6.96 -9.42 3.46
CA PRO A 107 -7.12 -8.96 4.83
C PRO A 107 -8.42 -8.17 4.96
N GLU A 108 -9.21 -8.45 6.00
CA GLU A 108 -10.56 -7.89 6.17
C GLU A 108 -10.57 -6.36 6.09
N VAL A 109 -9.61 -5.72 6.75
CA VAL A 109 -9.37 -4.27 6.70
C VAL A 109 -9.24 -3.75 5.26
N LEU A 110 -8.55 -4.46 4.37
CA LEU A 110 -8.38 -4.00 2.98
C LEU A 110 -9.60 -4.27 2.10
N GLN A 111 -10.60 -5.04 2.56
CA GLN A 111 -11.82 -5.29 1.79
C GLN A 111 -12.72 -4.05 1.73
N SER A 112 -12.57 -3.08 2.64
CA SER A 112 -13.27 -1.79 2.57
C SER A 112 -12.54 -0.74 1.73
N ALA A 113 -11.29 -1.00 1.33
CA ALA A 113 -10.51 -0.09 0.51
C ALA A 113 -10.98 -0.14 -0.95
N SER A 114 -10.83 0.99 -1.65
CA SER A 114 -10.95 1.01 -3.11
C SER A 114 -9.73 0.36 -3.73
N ILE A 115 -9.91 -0.44 -4.78
CA ILE A 115 -8.82 -1.20 -5.40
C ILE A 115 -8.86 -1.18 -6.93
N ALA A 116 -7.68 -1.11 -7.53
CA ALA A 116 -7.46 -1.44 -8.93
C ALA A 116 -6.36 -2.51 -9.05
N LYS A 117 -6.63 -3.55 -9.85
CA LYS A 117 -5.64 -4.54 -10.28
C LYS A 117 -5.20 -4.18 -11.70
N ILE A 118 -3.97 -3.70 -11.84
CA ILE A 118 -3.40 -3.22 -13.09
C ILE A 118 -2.58 -4.37 -13.71
N PRO A 119 -2.86 -4.77 -14.96
CA PRO A 119 -2.12 -5.84 -15.62
C PRO A 119 -0.66 -5.43 -15.88
N THR A 120 0.21 -6.43 -16.01
CA THR A 120 1.59 -6.22 -16.46
C THR A 120 1.63 -5.90 -17.96
N VAL A 121 2.50 -5.00 -18.37
CA VAL A 121 2.80 -4.77 -19.78
C VAL A 121 3.91 -5.75 -20.20
N GLY A 122 3.69 -6.49 -21.29
CA GLY A 122 4.68 -7.40 -21.86
C GLY A 122 4.84 -8.74 -21.13
N GLY A 123 3.73 -9.31 -20.63
CA GLY A 123 3.68 -10.69 -20.14
C GLY A 123 3.79 -11.72 -21.26
#